data_AF-A0A3M4U6J9-F1
#
_entry.id   AF-A0A3M4U6J9-F1
#
_cell.length_a   1.000
_cell.length_b   1.000
_cell.length_c   1.000
_cell.angle_alpha   90.00
_cell.angle_beta   90.00
_cell.angle_gamma   90.00
#
_symmetry.space_group_name_H-M   'P 1'
#
loop_
_entity.id
_entity.type
_entity.pdbx_description
1 polymer ?
#
loop_
_entity_poly.entity_id
_entity_poly.type
_entity_poly.pdbx_seq_one_letter_code
_entity_poly.pdbx_strand_id
1 'polypeptide(L)'
;MVTLMLRALLTALILSSATLPFAVLAALPTPAGDGPALRIQGSNTINAQLGPALVEGLMRQQGLQAVQTVAGNVTNEQRVVGTSATGQLVSVEVAAHGSGTGFAALKAGNADIAASSRPIKDQEARELSSFGDRKALLASKSLLSMALP
;
A
#
# COMPACT_ATOMS: atom_id res chain seq x y z
N MET A 1 -21.49 -49.63 -10.47
CA MET A 1 -20.36 -49.25 -9.58
C MET A 1 -19.47 -48.17 -10.19
N VAL A 2 -19.04 -48.30 -11.46
CA VAL A 2 -18.13 -47.34 -12.13
C VAL A 2 -18.70 -45.91 -12.25
N THR A 3 -20.00 -45.75 -12.53
CA THR A 3 -20.66 -44.43 -12.66
C THR A 3 -20.80 -43.66 -11.35
N LEU A 4 -20.83 -44.36 -10.20
CA LEU A 4 -20.87 -43.73 -8.87
C LEU A 4 -19.47 -43.23 -8.46
N MET A 5 -18.42 -43.98 -8.81
CA MET A 5 -17.03 -43.60 -8.55
C MET A 5 -16.57 -42.43 -9.42
N LEU A 6 -17.01 -42.36 -10.68
CA LEU A 6 -16.69 -41.25 -11.59
C LEU A 6 -17.33 -39.92 -11.13
N ARG A 7 -18.56 -39.98 -10.60
CA ARG A 7 -19.23 -38.81 -10.00
C ARG A 7 -18.56 -38.33 -8.72
N ALA A 8 -18.15 -39.26 -7.84
CA ALA A 8 -17.42 -38.93 -6.62
C ALA A 8 -16.05 -38.29 -6.91
N LEU A 9 -15.34 -38.76 -7.94
CA LEU A 9 -14.05 -38.22 -8.37
C LEU A 9 -14.20 -36.81 -8.98
N LEU A 10 -15.25 -36.58 -9.77
CA LEU A 10 -15.57 -35.26 -10.34
C LEU A 10 -15.99 -34.25 -9.27
N THR A 11 -16.76 -34.65 -8.26
CA THR A 11 -17.11 -33.76 -7.14
C THR A 11 -15.93 -33.41 -6.24
N ALA A 12 -14.97 -34.34 -6.06
CA ALA A 12 -13.75 -34.07 -5.30
C ALA A 12 -12.81 -33.11 -6.05
N LEU A 13 -12.72 -33.23 -7.39
CA LEU A 13 -11.88 -32.37 -8.22
C LEU A 13 -12.38 -30.92 -8.32
N ILE A 14 -13.70 -30.72 -8.28
CA ILE A 14 -14.32 -29.37 -8.31
C ILE A 14 -14.23 -28.67 -6.94
N LEU A 15 -14.16 -29.42 -5.83
CA LEU A 15 -14.06 -28.85 -4.49
C LEU A 15 -12.64 -28.38 -4.12
N SER A 16 -11.60 -28.91 -4.77
CA SER A 16 -10.20 -28.50 -4.52
C SER A 16 -9.76 -27.22 -5.26
N SER A 17 -10.55 -26.72 -6.21
CA SER A 17 -10.23 -25.51 -6.99
C SER A 17 -10.70 -24.18 -6.36
N ALA A 18 -11.39 -24.21 -5.22
CA ALA A 18 -12.04 -23.02 -4.65
C ALA A 18 -11.25 -22.30 -3.54
N THR A 19 -10.04 -22.75 -3.19
CA THR A 19 -9.27 -22.17 -2.08
C THR A 19 -7.86 -21.78 -2.49
N LEU A 20 -7.72 -21.06 -3.60
CA LEU A 20 -6.60 -20.11 -3.67
C LEU A 20 -7.09 -18.85 -2.96
N PRO A 21 -6.68 -18.58 -1.70
CA PRO A 21 -6.81 -17.23 -1.18
C PRO A 21 -6.02 -16.36 -2.14
N PHE A 22 -6.71 -15.51 -2.89
CA PHE A 22 -6.10 -14.41 -3.62
C PHE A 22 -5.60 -13.44 -2.54
N ALA A 23 -4.53 -13.82 -1.86
CA ALA A 23 -3.74 -12.92 -1.06
C ALA A 23 -3.13 -11.97 -2.08
N VAL A 24 -3.76 -10.82 -2.26
CA VAL A 24 -3.13 -9.67 -2.91
C VAL A 24 -1.90 -9.38 -2.07
N LEU A 25 -0.75 -9.90 -2.50
CA LEU A 25 0.51 -9.55 -1.91
C LEU A 25 0.71 -8.08 -2.27
N ALA A 26 0.43 -7.18 -1.33
CA ALA A 26 0.87 -5.80 -1.43
C ALA A 26 2.39 -5.82 -1.33
N ALA A 27 3.08 -6.15 -2.42
CA ALA A 27 4.53 -6.11 -2.51
C ALA A 27 4.95 -4.65 -2.77
N LEU A 28 5.99 -4.18 -2.09
CA LEU A 28 6.61 -2.91 -2.46
C LEU A 28 7.19 -3.11 -3.87
N PRO A 29 6.96 -2.18 -4.79
CA PRO A 29 7.55 -2.30 -6.11
C PRO A 29 9.08 -2.28 -5.96
N THR A 30 9.76 -3.14 -6.71
CA THR A 30 11.22 -3.13 -6.73
C THR A 30 11.68 -1.82 -7.36
N PRO A 31 12.41 -0.95 -6.64
CA PRO A 31 12.85 0.31 -7.21
C PRO A 31 13.86 0.03 -8.32
N ALA A 32 13.64 0.61 -9.51
CA ALA A 32 14.50 0.44 -10.68
C ALA A 32 15.82 1.23 -10.59
N GLY A 33 16.08 1.91 -9.48
CA GLY A 33 17.26 2.74 -9.21
C GLY A 33 17.32 3.17 -7.74
N ASP A 34 18.08 4.21 -7.42
CA ASP A 34 18.31 4.68 -6.03
C ASP A 34 17.12 5.46 -5.42
N GLY A 35 15.99 5.51 -6.12
CA GLY A 35 14.79 6.18 -5.65
C GLY A 35 14.00 5.36 -4.61
N PRO A 36 13.07 5.99 -3.88
CA PRO A 36 12.16 5.28 -3.00
C PRO A 36 11.28 4.33 -3.82
N ALA A 37 10.97 3.17 -3.23
CA ALA A 37 9.99 2.23 -3.77
C ALA A 37 8.58 2.82 -3.76
N LEU A 38 8.27 3.69 -2.80
CA LEU A 38 6.96 4.31 -2.68
C LEU A 38 7.06 5.68 -2.01
N ARG A 39 6.29 6.65 -2.50
CA ARG A 39 6.13 7.98 -1.90
C ARG A 39 4.67 8.18 -1.51
N ILE A 40 4.43 8.34 -0.21
CA ILE A 40 3.12 8.58 0.37
C ILE A 40 3.06 10.01 0.85
N GLN A 41 2.10 10.79 0.36
CA GLN A 41 1.88 12.16 0.83
C GLN A 41 0.44 12.34 1.30
N GLY A 42 0.21 13.12 2.34
CA GLY A 42 -1.14 13.49 2.74
C GLY A 42 -1.37 13.52 4.24
N SER A 43 -2.50 13.01 4.72
CA SER A 43 -3.05 13.32 6.05
C SER A 43 -2.02 13.42 7.21
N ASN A 44 -2.01 14.57 7.89
CA ASN A 44 -1.02 15.01 8.89
C ASN A 44 -1.16 14.33 10.27
N THR A 45 -2.39 14.15 10.79
CA THR A 45 -2.62 13.80 12.20
C THR A 45 -2.22 12.35 12.53
N ILE A 46 -3.15 11.39 12.48
CA ILE A 46 -2.84 10.01 12.85
C ILE A 46 -1.88 9.35 11.84
N ASN A 47 -1.90 9.81 10.58
CA ASN A 47 -1.10 9.24 9.51
C ASN A 47 0.40 9.57 9.61
N ALA A 48 0.79 10.64 10.32
CA ALA A 48 2.21 10.90 10.59
C ALA A 48 2.85 9.76 11.40
N GLN A 49 2.06 9.03 12.19
CA GLN A 49 2.53 7.87 12.95
C GLN A 49 2.10 6.55 12.29
N LEU A 50 0.85 6.47 11.86
CA LEU A 50 0.28 5.25 11.29
C LEU A 50 0.87 4.91 9.92
N GLY A 51 1.17 5.92 9.09
CA GLY A 51 1.78 5.71 7.77
C GLY A 51 3.11 4.97 7.87
N PRO A 52 4.11 5.49 8.60
CA PRO A 52 5.38 4.80 8.80
C PRO A 52 5.24 3.43 9.46
N ALA A 53 4.38 3.29 10.48
CA ALA A 53 4.18 2.02 11.16
C ALA A 53 3.60 0.91 10.23
N LEU A 54 2.64 1.26 9.37
CA LEU A 54 2.09 0.34 8.38
C LEU A 54 3.16 -0.07 7.35
N VAL A 55 3.98 0.89 6.91
CA VAL A 55 5.08 0.63 5.98
C VAL A 55 6.13 -0.28 6.61
N GLU A 56 6.49 -0.06 7.88
CA GLU A 56 7.41 -0.96 8.58
C GLU A 56 6.86 -2.40 8.66
N GLY A 57 5.59 -2.55 9.05
CA GLY A 57 4.92 -3.85 9.10
C GLY A 57 4.94 -4.54 7.73
N LEU A 58 4.64 -3.79 6.68
CA LEU A 58 4.66 -4.27 5.29
C LEU A 58 6.06 -4.74 4.87
N MET A 59 7.08 -3.94 5.14
CA MET A 59 8.48 -4.28 4.83
C MET A 59 8.91 -5.56 5.55
N ARG A 60 8.61 -5.68 6.85
CA ARG A 60 8.92 -6.88 7.64
C ARG A 60 8.17 -8.10 7.10
N GLN A 61 6.89 -7.95 6.74
CA GLN A 61 6.09 -9.01 6.14
C GLN A 61 6.66 -9.48 4.78
N GLN A 62 7.28 -8.59 4.02
CA GLN A 62 7.96 -8.90 2.76
C GLN A 62 9.37 -9.48 2.95
N GLY A 63 9.82 -9.69 4.19
CA GLY A 63 11.12 -10.27 4.49
C GLY A 63 12.28 -9.29 4.41
N LEU A 64 12.03 -7.97 4.40
CA LEU A 64 13.09 -6.98 4.57
C LEU A 64 13.61 -7.04 6.00
N GLN A 65 14.92 -6.87 6.12
CA GLN A 65 15.66 -6.89 7.37
C GLN A 65 16.08 -5.48 7.77
N ALA A 66 16.51 -5.31 9.03
CA ALA A 66 16.94 -4.01 9.57
C ALA A 66 15.94 -2.86 9.32
N VAL A 67 14.64 -3.17 9.35
CA VAL A 67 13.58 -2.21 9.05
C VAL A 67 13.47 -1.18 10.16
N GLN A 68 13.64 0.09 9.81
CA GLN A 68 13.61 1.23 10.72
C GLN A 68 13.02 2.48 10.05
N THR A 69 12.35 3.31 10.85
CA THR A 69 11.94 4.65 10.44
C THR A 69 13.02 5.67 10.80
N VAL A 70 13.42 6.49 9.83
CA VAL A 70 14.32 7.63 10.01
C VAL A 70 13.56 8.93 9.76
N ALA A 71 13.88 9.97 10.53
CA ALA A 71 13.33 11.30 10.32
C ALA A 71 13.82 11.88 8.98
N GLY A 72 12.93 12.58 8.28
CA GLY A 72 13.26 13.36 7.09
C GLY A 72 13.83 14.74 7.43
N ASN A 73 14.01 15.56 6.41
CA ASN A 73 14.58 16.92 6.55
C ASN A 73 13.57 17.97 7.00
N VAL A 74 12.27 17.65 6.88
CA VAL A 74 11.15 18.54 7.21
C VAL A 74 10.29 17.87 8.28
N THR A 75 9.68 18.67 9.14
CA THR A 75 8.70 18.20 10.13
C THR A 75 7.61 17.37 9.43
N ASN A 76 7.25 16.24 10.05
CA ASN A 76 6.26 15.30 9.54
C ASN A 76 6.64 14.61 8.21
N GLU A 77 7.92 14.65 7.83
CA GLU A 77 8.49 13.79 6.80
C GLU A 77 9.34 12.72 7.44
N GLN A 78 9.14 11.49 7.01
CA GLN A 78 9.84 10.32 7.50
C GLN A 78 10.17 9.40 6.33
N ARG A 79 11.23 8.62 6.47
CA ARG A 79 11.59 7.57 5.52
C ARG A 79 11.66 6.25 6.28
N VAL A 80 10.95 5.25 5.80
CA VAL A 80 11.10 3.88 6.29
C VAL A 80 12.10 3.19 5.39
N VAL A 81 13.14 2.59 5.98
CA VAL A 81 14.19 1.90 5.24
C VAL A 81 14.28 0.46 5.72
N GLY A 82 14.63 -0.45 4.80
CA GLY A 82 14.94 -1.84 5.10
C GLY A 82 15.84 -2.45 4.04
N THR A 83 16.46 -3.57 4.35
CA THR A 83 17.41 -4.23 3.45
C THR A 83 16.80 -5.55 2.97
N SER A 84 16.76 -5.77 1.66
CA SER A 84 16.31 -7.05 1.10
C SER A 84 17.30 -8.18 1.41
N ALA A 85 16.89 -9.43 1.20
CA ALA A 85 17.77 -10.60 1.34
C ALA A 85 19.01 -10.56 0.43
N THR A 86 18.97 -9.76 -0.64
CA THR A 86 20.11 -9.57 -1.57
C THR A 86 21.05 -8.43 -1.16
N GLY A 87 20.78 -7.76 -0.03
CA GLY A 87 21.55 -6.60 0.42
C GLY A 87 21.10 -5.26 -0.17
N GLN A 88 20.12 -5.25 -1.07
CA GLN A 88 19.58 -4.00 -1.62
C GLN A 88 18.81 -3.20 -0.57
N LEU A 89 19.13 -1.91 -0.44
CA LEU A 89 18.36 -0.97 0.36
C LEU A 89 17.04 -0.63 -0.33
N VAL A 90 15.93 -0.77 0.40
CA VAL A 90 14.59 -0.37 -0.03
C VAL A 90 14.12 0.73 0.90
N SER A 91 13.52 1.78 0.33
CA SER A 91 13.00 2.88 1.13
C SER A 91 11.60 3.30 0.68
N VAL A 92 10.83 3.82 1.62
CA VAL A 92 9.51 4.41 1.38
C VAL A 92 9.47 5.76 2.09
N GLU A 93 9.03 6.78 1.38
CA GLU A 93 8.91 8.14 1.90
C GLU A 93 7.48 8.41 2.33
N VAL A 94 7.32 9.04 3.49
CA VAL A 94 6.02 9.40 4.06
C VAL A 94 6.06 10.87 4.48
N ALA A 95 5.25 11.71 3.83
CA ALA A 95 5.12 13.13 4.12
C ALA A 95 3.68 13.48 4.54
N ALA A 96 3.50 13.91 5.79
CA ALA A 96 2.18 14.07 6.38
C ALA A 96 1.72 15.56 6.37
N HIS A 97 1.51 16.14 5.19
CA HIS A 97 1.17 17.58 5.03
C HIS A 97 -0.32 17.89 4.77
N GLY A 98 -1.21 16.93 5.02
CA GLY A 98 -2.66 17.09 4.88
C GLY A 98 -3.23 16.66 3.52
N SER A 99 -4.52 16.34 3.48
CA SER A 99 -5.17 15.70 2.33
C SER A 99 -5.06 16.47 1.01
N GLY A 100 -5.25 17.80 1.05
CA GLY A 100 -5.15 18.65 -0.15
C GLY A 100 -3.73 18.65 -0.73
N THR A 101 -2.72 18.71 0.14
CA THR A 101 -1.30 18.62 -0.24
C THR A 101 -0.99 17.26 -0.87
N GLY A 102 -1.55 16.16 -0.33
CA GLY A 102 -1.42 14.83 -0.91
C GLY A 102 -1.97 14.75 -2.35
N PHE A 103 -3.15 15.32 -2.61
CA PHE A 103 -3.72 15.35 -3.97
C PHE A 103 -2.90 16.21 -4.93
N ALA A 104 -2.42 17.37 -4.48
CA ALA A 104 -1.53 18.22 -5.27
C ALA A 104 -0.20 17.50 -5.59
N ALA A 105 0.36 16.77 -4.62
CA ALA A 105 1.58 16.00 -4.82
C ALA A 105 1.39 14.83 -5.80
N LEU A 106 0.26 14.13 -5.74
CA LEU A 106 -0.11 13.12 -6.75
C LEU A 106 -0.14 13.72 -8.14
N LYS A 107 -0.84 14.85 -8.32
CA LYS A 107 -0.95 15.54 -9.60
C LYS A 107 0.41 15.93 -10.17
N ALA A 108 1.32 16.39 -9.31
CA ALA A 108 2.67 16.79 -9.68
C ALA A 108 3.63 15.61 -9.92
N GLY A 109 3.22 14.36 -9.68
CA GLY A 109 4.11 13.19 -9.76
C GLY A 109 5.11 13.09 -8.59
N ASN A 110 4.88 13.85 -7.52
CA ASN A 110 5.71 13.88 -6.30
C ASN A 110 5.23 12.88 -5.23
N ALA A 111 4.09 12.23 -5.46
CA ALA A 111 3.57 11.15 -4.65
C ALA A 111 3.08 10.03 -5.55
N ASP A 112 3.11 8.81 -5.03
CA ASP A 112 2.53 7.63 -5.65
C ASP A 112 1.18 7.28 -4.99
N ILE A 113 1.00 7.66 -3.71
CA ILE A 113 -0.25 7.54 -2.95
C ILE A 113 -0.56 8.86 -2.24
N ALA A 114 -1.82 9.32 -2.36
CA ALA A 114 -2.36 10.36 -1.49
C ALA A 114 -3.14 9.74 -0.31
N ALA A 115 -2.68 10.03 0.90
CA ALA A 115 -3.44 9.76 2.12
C ALA A 115 -4.44 10.89 2.38
N SER A 116 -5.71 10.56 2.61
CA SER A 116 -6.73 11.58 2.87
C SER A 116 -7.62 11.22 4.05
N SER A 117 -7.77 12.15 4.99
CA SER A 117 -8.73 12.07 6.09
C SER A 117 -10.16 12.50 5.71
N ARG A 118 -10.36 12.94 4.46
CA ARG A 118 -11.65 13.40 3.95
C ARG A 118 -11.90 12.92 2.51
N PRO A 119 -13.15 12.93 2.02
CA PRO A 119 -13.42 12.75 0.59
C PRO A 119 -12.68 13.80 -0.26
N ILE A 120 -12.29 13.38 -1.46
CA ILE A 120 -11.76 14.26 -2.51
C ILE A 120 -12.87 15.23 -2.95
N LYS A 121 -12.54 16.51 -3.14
CA LYS A 121 -13.47 17.52 -3.68
C LYS A 121 -13.62 17.36 -5.18
N ASP A 122 -14.73 17.82 -5.73
CA ASP A 122 -14.96 17.77 -7.18
C ASP A 122 -13.85 18.47 -7.99
N GLN A 123 -13.34 19.59 -7.49
CA GLN A 123 -12.23 20.30 -8.12
C GLN A 123 -10.94 19.48 -8.10
N GLU A 124 -10.60 18.87 -6.97
CA GLU A 124 -9.43 18.00 -6.81
C GLU A 124 -9.55 16.75 -7.72
N ALA A 125 -10.75 16.18 -7.82
CA ALA A 125 -11.03 15.04 -8.69
C ALA A 125 -10.91 15.40 -10.18
N ARG A 126 -11.41 16.58 -10.59
CA ARG A 126 -11.22 17.09 -11.95
C ARG A 126 -9.74 17.26 -12.29
N GLU A 127 -8.95 17.79 -11.34
CA GLU A 127 -7.51 17.99 -11.52
C GLU A 127 -6.72 16.68 -11.62
N LEU A 128 -7.23 15.60 -11.03
CA LEU A 128 -6.66 14.25 -11.11
C LEU A 128 -7.27 13.40 -12.22
N SER A 129 -8.12 13.95 -13.09
CA SER A 129 -8.82 13.19 -14.14
C SER A 129 -7.88 12.46 -15.10
N SER A 130 -6.67 12.96 -15.31
CA SER A 130 -5.63 12.30 -16.12
C SER A 130 -5.10 11.00 -15.52
N PHE A 131 -5.30 10.76 -14.21
CA PHE A 131 -4.91 9.53 -13.53
C PHE A 131 -5.93 8.38 -13.71
N GLY A 132 -7.03 8.63 -14.42
CA GLY A 132 -8.12 7.69 -14.70
C GLY A 132 -9.03 7.44 -13.48
N ASP A 133 -10.01 6.54 -13.62
CA ASP A 133 -10.93 6.13 -12.55
C ASP A 133 -10.24 5.21 -11.50
N ARG A 134 -8.98 5.50 -11.17
CA ARG A 134 -8.22 4.84 -10.09
C ARG A 134 -8.59 5.44 -8.73
N LYS A 135 -9.90 5.55 -8.46
CA LYS A 135 -10.42 5.80 -7.11
C LYS A 135 -10.01 4.71 -6.11
N ALA A 136 -9.41 3.61 -6.57
CA ALA A 136 -8.90 2.50 -5.78
C ALA A 136 -7.50 2.71 -5.15
N LEU A 137 -6.78 3.81 -5.45
CA LEU A 137 -5.54 4.16 -4.73
C LEU A 137 -5.64 5.49 -3.96
N LEU A 138 -6.88 5.91 -3.68
CA LEU A 138 -7.16 6.89 -2.64
C LEU A 138 -7.41 6.08 -1.37
N ALA A 139 -6.55 6.21 -0.36
CA ALA A 139 -6.76 5.55 0.93
C ALA A 139 -7.95 6.22 1.66
N SER A 140 -9.17 5.96 1.22
CA SER A 140 -10.40 6.35 1.88
C SER A 140 -11.30 5.13 2.06
N LYS A 141 -10.95 4.29 3.04
CA LYS A 141 -11.92 3.56 3.86
C LYS A 141 -11.20 2.99 5.09
N SER A 142 -11.47 3.61 6.24
CA SER A 142 -11.38 3.04 7.60
C SER A 142 -10.38 1.90 7.80
N LEU A 143 -9.19 2.22 8.32
CA LEU A 143 -8.20 1.27 8.87
C LEU A 143 -8.66 0.62 10.19
N LEU A 144 -9.97 0.31 10.32
CA LEU A 144 -10.55 -0.20 11.56
C LEU A 144 -11.07 -1.65 11.47
N SER A 145 -10.88 -2.35 10.34
CA SER A 145 -11.37 -3.74 10.20
C SER A 145 -10.27 -4.82 10.08
N MET A 146 -8.99 -4.46 10.19
CA MET A 146 -7.86 -5.44 10.18
C MET A 146 -7.20 -5.64 11.54
N ALA A 147 -7.76 -5.07 12.62
CA ALA A 147 -7.15 -5.07 13.95
C ALA A 147 -8.04 -5.68 15.05
N LEU A 148 -8.87 -6.67 14.74
CA LEU A 148 -9.51 -7.51 15.75
C LEU A 148 -9.41 -8.98 15.33
N PRO A 149 -9.13 -9.89 16.28
CA PRO A 149 -8.98 -11.32 16.02
C PRO A 149 -10.29 -11.98 15.55
#